data_AF-A0A256W4R3-F1
#
_entry.id   AF-A0A256W4R3-F1
#
_cell.length_a   1.000
_cell.length_b   1.000
_cell.length_c   1.000
_cell.angle_alpha   90.00
_cell.angle_beta   90.00
_cell.angle_gamma   90.00
#
_symmetry.space_group_name_H-M   'P 1'
#
loop_
_entity.id
_entity.type
_entity.pdbx_description
1 polymer ?
#
loop_
_entity_poly.entity_id
_entity_poly.type
_entity_poly.pdbx_seq_one_letter_code
_entity_poly.pdbx_strand_id
1 'polypeptide(L)'
;MKDLQLELKQKYAINSIVLYVLSTVFVAYLSYKGNIDATSWNVMFWIILLFAAVNATSKSFVQERPSRHLYYYTMAAPQSVIIAKILYNSLMMILIAIITFVVFQLFLGNMIVGNALFFAGLILGALGFASTLTMVAAIASRSDNNFALMAVLSFPLMLPFLLSLIKLSNIALQTSEFTAEAMKLLGMTFGLNLIVIMLSYLLFPYLWKE
;
A
#
# COMPACT_ATOMS: atom_id res chain seq x y z
N MET A 1 -8.71 -4.16 20.53
CA MET A 1 -8.18 -2.87 21.07
C MET A 1 -6.80 -3.00 21.73
N LYS A 2 -6.49 -4.08 22.47
CA LYS A 2 -5.17 -4.26 23.12
C LYS A 2 -4.00 -4.48 22.14
N ASP A 3 -4.25 -5.12 20.99
CA ASP A 3 -3.20 -5.33 19.99
C ASP A 3 -2.84 -4.09 19.17
N LEU A 4 -3.79 -3.17 18.95
CA LEU A 4 -3.51 -1.87 18.34
C LEU A 4 -2.46 -1.07 19.15
N GLN A 5 -2.49 -1.21 20.48
CA GLN A 5 -1.52 -0.56 21.38
C GLN A 5 -0.16 -1.26 21.42
N LEU A 6 -0.10 -2.56 21.12
CA LEU A 6 1.15 -3.33 21.11
C LEU A 6 1.89 -3.19 19.78
N GLU A 7 1.19 -3.08 18.65
CA GLU A 7 1.84 -2.75 17.37
C GLU A 7 2.26 -1.28 17.28
N LEU A 8 1.58 -0.34 17.95
CA LEU A 8 2.05 1.05 18.07
C LEU A 8 3.42 1.17 18.79
N LYS A 9 3.88 0.12 19.49
CA LYS A 9 5.25 0.03 20.01
C LYS A 9 6.29 -0.37 18.94
N GLN A 10 5.90 -0.66 17.69
CA GLN A 10 6.77 -0.91 16.53
C GLN A 10 7.43 0.37 15.97
N LYS A 11 7.91 1.28 16.83
CA LYS A 11 8.66 2.48 16.41
C LYS A 11 9.80 2.15 15.42
N TYR A 12 10.39 0.96 15.53
CA TYR A 12 11.46 0.48 14.66
C TYR A 12 11.03 0.16 13.21
N ALA A 13 9.79 -0.29 12.98
CA ALA A 13 9.32 -0.63 11.65
C ALA A 13 9.14 0.64 10.79
N ILE A 14 8.46 1.65 11.35
CA ILE A 14 8.25 2.94 10.70
C ILE A 14 9.59 3.64 10.44
N ASN A 15 10.50 3.65 11.42
CA ASN A 15 11.82 4.30 11.26
C ASN A 15 12.60 3.75 10.05
N SER A 16 12.56 2.43 9.83
CA SER A 16 13.25 1.83 8.68
C SER A 16 12.62 2.22 7.33
N ILE A 17 11.30 2.37 7.27
CA ILE A 17 10.58 2.78 6.06
C ILE A 17 10.84 4.26 5.78
N VAL A 18 10.84 5.10 6.81
CA VAL A 18 11.17 6.52 6.69
C VAL A 18 12.60 6.70 6.18
N LEU A 19 13.56 5.95 6.73
CA LEU A 19 14.95 5.94 6.23
C LEU A 19 15.05 5.47 4.78
N TYR A 20 14.28 4.45 4.40
CA TYR A 20 14.19 3.98 3.01
C TYR A 20 13.67 5.10 2.10
N VAL A 21 12.51 5.67 2.41
CA VAL A 21 11.87 6.74 1.61
C VAL A 21 12.79 7.95 1.48
N LEU A 22 13.38 8.42 2.59
CA LEU A 22 14.32 9.53 2.59
C LEU A 22 15.53 9.24 1.70
N SER A 23 16.17 8.08 1.88
CA SER A 23 17.35 7.69 1.10
C SER A 23 17.03 7.60 -0.38
N THR A 24 15.92 6.95 -0.75
CA THR A 24 15.57 6.76 -2.16
C THR A 24 15.15 8.06 -2.84
N VAL A 25 14.38 8.93 -2.16
CA VAL A 25 14.02 10.25 -2.70
C VAL A 25 15.26 11.15 -2.80
N PHE A 26 16.17 11.09 -1.82
CA PHE A 26 17.41 11.86 -1.87
C PHE A 26 18.31 11.43 -3.05
N VAL A 27 18.46 10.13 -3.29
CA VAL A 27 19.20 9.62 -4.47
C VAL A 27 18.51 10.03 -5.76
N ALA A 28 17.18 9.98 -5.83
CA ALA A 28 16.42 10.48 -6.97
C ALA A 28 16.70 11.97 -7.21
N TYR A 29 16.63 12.79 -6.16
CA TYR A 29 16.93 14.22 -6.22
C TYR A 29 18.34 14.50 -6.78
N LEU A 30 19.36 13.81 -6.29
CA LEU A 30 20.73 13.94 -6.79
C LEU A 30 20.86 13.51 -8.26
N SER A 31 20.15 12.44 -8.65
CA SER A 31 20.20 11.91 -10.02
C SER A 31 19.61 12.88 -11.03
N TYR A 32 18.49 13.52 -10.69
CA TYR A 32 17.84 14.54 -11.53
C TYR A 32 18.40 15.95 -11.31
N LYS A 33 19.33 16.14 -10.36
CA LYS A 33 19.85 17.45 -9.95
C LYS A 33 18.74 18.46 -9.63
N GLY A 34 17.62 17.97 -9.07
CA GLY A 34 16.40 18.76 -8.81
C GLY A 34 15.52 19.09 -10.03
N ASN A 35 15.94 18.78 -11.26
CA ASN A 35 15.17 19.03 -12.48
C ASN A 35 14.55 17.73 -13.01
N ILE A 36 13.42 17.35 -12.43
CA ILE A 36 12.64 16.17 -12.84
C ILE A 36 11.45 16.61 -13.69
N ASP A 37 11.11 15.84 -14.74
CA ASP A 37 9.89 16.07 -15.51
C ASP A 37 8.66 15.47 -14.79
N ALA A 38 7.46 15.99 -15.07
CA ALA A 38 6.24 15.56 -14.39
C ALA A 38 5.94 14.05 -14.56
N THR A 39 6.32 13.46 -15.69
CA THR A 39 6.09 12.03 -15.94
C THR A 39 7.03 11.18 -15.08
N SER A 40 8.33 11.50 -15.06
CA SER A 40 9.27 10.82 -14.15
C SER A 40 8.91 11.02 -12.68
N TRP A 41 8.50 12.22 -12.28
CA TRP A 41 8.07 12.53 -10.91
C TRP A 41 6.94 11.58 -10.49
N ASN A 42 5.93 11.43 -11.35
CA ASN A 42 4.77 10.57 -11.11
C ASN A 42 5.16 9.09 -10.99
N VAL A 43 5.92 8.59 -11.95
CA VAL A 43 6.31 7.17 -12.01
C VAL A 43 7.19 6.82 -10.80
N MET A 44 8.18 7.67 -10.47
CA MET A 44 9.04 7.45 -9.31
C MET A 44 8.27 7.47 -7.99
N PHE A 45 7.32 8.40 -7.83
CA PHE A 45 6.50 8.47 -6.63
C PHE A 45 5.81 7.14 -6.35
N TRP A 46 5.11 6.59 -7.34
CA TRP A 46 4.36 5.35 -7.20
C TRP A 46 5.26 4.12 -7.05
N ILE A 47 6.42 4.08 -7.72
CA ILE A 47 7.40 2.99 -7.55
C ILE A 47 7.99 3.00 -6.14
N ILE A 48 8.40 4.18 -5.63
CA ILE A 48 8.95 4.30 -4.28
C ILE A 48 7.89 3.91 -3.24
N LEU A 49 6.65 4.34 -3.44
CA LEU A 49 5.53 3.97 -2.56
C LEU A 49 5.23 2.46 -2.60
N LEU A 50 5.28 1.82 -3.77
CA LEU A 50 5.11 0.38 -3.94
C LEU A 50 6.16 -0.39 -3.12
N PHE A 51 7.44 -0.03 -3.26
CA PHE A 51 8.52 -0.70 -2.54
C PHE A 51 8.48 -0.38 -1.04
N ALA A 52 8.08 0.83 -0.64
CA ALA A 52 7.82 1.15 0.76
C ALA A 52 6.71 0.25 1.33
N ALA A 53 5.64 0.02 0.57
CA ALA A 53 4.52 -0.83 0.95
C ALA A 53 4.92 -2.31 1.14
N VAL A 54 5.72 -2.85 0.22
CA VAL A 54 6.26 -4.21 0.32
C VAL A 54 7.15 -4.37 1.56
N ASN A 55 8.03 -3.39 1.80
CA ASN A 55 8.90 -3.37 2.99
C ASN A 55 8.12 -3.25 4.31
N ALA A 56 7.02 -2.50 4.30
CA ALA A 56 6.13 -2.38 5.46
C ALA A 56 5.43 -3.71 5.78
N THR A 57 4.92 -4.39 4.75
CA THR A 57 4.11 -5.59 4.92
C THR A 57 4.95 -6.82 5.28
N SER A 58 6.15 -6.96 4.71
CA SER A 58 7.06 -8.09 5.03
C SER A 58 7.41 -8.15 6.53
N LYS A 59 7.52 -7.00 7.20
CA LYS A 59 7.80 -6.94 8.64
C LYS A 59 6.57 -7.22 9.51
N SER A 60 5.36 -6.85 9.05
CA SER A 60 4.10 -7.13 9.76
C SER A 60 3.85 -8.64 9.89
N PHE A 61 4.18 -9.43 8.87
CA PHE A 61 3.95 -10.88 8.91
C PHE A 61 5.04 -11.69 9.62
N VAL A 62 6.32 -11.31 9.48
CA VAL A 62 7.43 -12.03 10.15
C VAL A 62 7.38 -11.87 11.68
N GLN A 63 6.71 -10.83 12.20
CA GLN A 63 6.64 -10.56 13.64
C GLN A 63 5.37 -11.13 14.32
N GLU A 64 4.40 -11.64 13.57
CA GLU A 64 3.29 -12.40 14.14
C GLU A 64 3.78 -13.78 14.57
N ARG A 65 4.11 -13.91 15.86
CA ARG A 65 4.49 -15.20 16.45
C ARG A 65 3.29 -16.16 16.38
N PRO A 66 3.47 -17.40 15.90
CA PRO A 66 2.39 -18.39 15.74
C PRO A 66 1.63 -18.69 17.06
N SER A 67 2.23 -18.44 18.21
CA SER A 67 1.62 -18.66 19.53
C SER A 67 0.46 -17.72 19.89
N ARG A 68 0.24 -16.61 19.17
CA ARG A 68 -0.93 -15.72 19.38
C ARG A 68 -2.17 -16.11 18.58
N HIS A 69 -2.04 -16.93 17.54
CA HIS A 69 -3.19 -17.39 16.76
C HIS A 69 -4.16 -18.20 17.63
N LEU A 70 -3.66 -19.08 18.52
CA LEU A 70 -4.47 -19.96 19.37
C LEU A 70 -5.49 -19.24 20.29
N TYR A 71 -5.24 -17.98 20.69
CA TYR A 71 -6.18 -17.24 21.55
C TYR A 71 -7.26 -16.49 20.75
N TYR A 72 -6.95 -16.08 19.51
CA TYR A 72 -7.94 -15.50 18.58
C TYR A 72 -8.82 -16.56 17.92
N TYR A 73 -8.31 -17.79 17.83
CA TYR A 73 -8.97 -18.96 17.22
C TYR A 73 -10.30 -19.37 17.87
N THR A 74 -10.57 -18.94 19.11
CA THR A 74 -11.72 -19.44 19.89
C THR A 74 -12.87 -18.44 20.07
N MET A 75 -12.69 -17.15 19.73
CA MET A 75 -13.70 -16.11 20.07
C MET A 75 -14.13 -15.18 18.92
N ALA A 76 -13.45 -15.16 17.77
CA ALA A 76 -13.76 -14.21 16.68
C ALA A 76 -13.97 -14.90 15.33
N ALA A 77 -14.97 -14.43 14.56
CA ALA A 77 -15.19 -14.91 13.20
C ALA A 77 -13.99 -14.53 12.31
N PRO A 78 -13.44 -15.46 11.49
CA PRO A 78 -12.24 -15.21 10.68
C PRO A 78 -12.39 -14.00 9.75
N GLN A 79 -13.60 -13.74 9.26
CA GLN A 79 -13.92 -12.56 8.45
C GLN A 79 -13.64 -11.23 9.17
N SER A 80 -13.92 -11.16 10.47
CA SER A 80 -13.69 -9.94 11.27
C SER A 80 -12.20 -9.66 11.47
N VAL A 81 -11.38 -10.72 11.55
CA VAL A 81 -9.93 -10.62 11.72
C VAL A 81 -9.28 -10.03 10.47
N ILE A 82 -9.63 -10.56 9.29
CA ILE A 82 -9.04 -10.06 8.04
C ILE A 82 -9.45 -8.62 7.74
N ILE A 83 -10.71 -8.25 7.97
CA ILE A 83 -11.17 -6.86 7.78
C ILE A 83 -10.43 -5.92 8.73
N ALA A 84 -10.30 -6.28 10.01
CA ALA A 84 -9.57 -5.47 10.98
C ALA A 84 -8.10 -5.28 10.58
N LYS A 85 -7.47 -6.33 10.05
CA LYS A 85 -6.08 -6.27 9.58
C LYS A 85 -5.91 -5.43 8.33
N ILE A 86 -6.82 -5.55 7.36
CA ILE A 86 -6.85 -4.68 6.17
C ILE A 86 -7.01 -3.22 6.57
N LEU A 87 -7.92 -2.90 7.50
CA LEU A 87 -8.13 -1.53 7.98
C LEU A 87 -6.90 -0.97 8.71
N TYR A 88 -6.27 -1.77 9.57
CA TYR A 88 -5.05 -1.36 10.27
C TYR A 88 -3.89 -1.10 9.29
N ASN A 89 -3.65 -2.04 8.37
CA ASN A 89 -2.59 -1.91 7.36
C ASN A 89 -2.89 -0.75 6.39
N SER A 90 -4.16 -0.50 6.08
CA SER A 90 -4.59 0.64 5.28
C SER A 90 -4.25 1.97 5.94
N LEU A 91 -4.52 2.10 7.24
CA LEU A 91 -4.21 3.31 7.99
C LEU A 91 -2.69 3.55 8.06
N MET A 92 -1.92 2.50 8.29
CA MET A 92 -0.45 2.58 8.22
C MET A 92 0.05 2.93 6.82
N MET A 93 -0.57 2.38 5.78
CA MET A 93 -0.20 2.67 4.39
C MET A 93 -0.49 4.11 4.02
N ILE A 94 -1.63 4.66 4.46
CA ILE A 94 -1.96 6.07 4.26
C ILE A 94 -0.92 6.96 4.94
N LEU A 95 -0.49 6.62 6.16
CA LEU A 95 0.57 7.35 6.86
C LEU A 95 1.90 7.31 6.08
N ILE A 96 2.30 6.15 5.58
CA ILE A 96 3.52 6.00 4.75
C ILE A 96 3.38 6.80 3.45
N ALA A 97 2.20 6.78 2.81
CA ALA A 97 1.92 7.52 1.59
C ALA A 97 2.02 9.04 1.81
N ILE A 98 1.49 9.54 2.93
CA ILE A 98 1.61 10.95 3.33
C ILE A 98 3.07 11.33 3.60
N ILE A 99 3.82 10.52 4.34
CA ILE A 99 5.25 10.77 4.59
C ILE A 99 6.02 10.81 3.26
N THR A 100 5.78 9.83 2.39
CA THR A 100 6.42 9.74 1.07
C THR A 100 6.10 10.98 0.26
N PHE A 101 4.84 11.42 0.25
CA PHE A 101 4.40 12.65 -0.40
C PHE A 101 5.12 13.88 0.13
N VAL A 102 5.18 14.08 1.46
CA VAL A 102 5.84 15.23 2.09
C VAL A 102 7.33 15.26 1.75
N VAL A 103 8.01 14.10 1.80
CA VAL A 103 9.42 13.99 1.43
C VAL A 103 9.63 14.30 -0.06
N PHE A 104 8.76 13.79 -0.94
CA PHE A 104 8.80 14.11 -2.38
C PHE A 104 8.67 15.61 -2.63
N GLN A 105 7.70 16.25 -1.98
CA GLN A 105 7.44 17.68 -2.10
C GLN A 105 8.62 18.52 -1.60
N LEU A 106 9.28 18.09 -0.52
CA LEU A 106 10.43 18.79 0.05
C LEU A 106 11.65 18.78 -0.88
N PHE A 107 11.95 17.63 -1.50
CA PHE A 107 13.15 17.48 -2.33
C PHE A 107 12.93 17.81 -3.81
N LEU A 108 11.79 17.42 -4.38
CA LEU A 108 11.52 17.52 -5.82
C LEU A 108 10.46 18.59 -6.17
N GLY A 109 9.88 19.25 -5.17
CA GLY A 109 8.87 20.29 -5.35
C GLY A 109 7.48 19.75 -5.71
N ASN A 110 6.53 20.68 -5.86
CA ASN A 110 5.15 20.38 -6.22
C ASN A 110 4.91 20.53 -7.73
N MET A 111 4.51 19.43 -8.38
CA MET A 111 4.09 19.44 -9.79
C MET A 111 2.59 19.20 -9.95
N ILE A 112 1.84 19.03 -8.85
CA ILE A 112 0.42 18.67 -8.88
C ILE A 112 -0.43 19.91 -9.03
N VAL A 113 -1.31 19.86 -10.03
CA VAL A 113 -2.33 20.88 -10.30
C VAL A 113 -3.64 20.49 -9.62
N GLY A 114 -4.09 19.26 -9.82
CA GLY A 114 -5.32 18.70 -9.26
C GLY A 114 -5.12 17.98 -7.93
N ASN A 115 -4.89 18.73 -6.86
CA ASN A 115 -4.67 18.17 -5.51
C ASN A 115 -5.76 17.18 -5.09
N ALA A 116 -7.03 17.54 -5.26
CA ALA A 116 -8.15 16.67 -4.86
C ALA A 116 -8.12 15.31 -5.59
N LEU A 117 -7.81 15.32 -6.89
CA LEU A 117 -7.74 14.12 -7.71
C LEU A 117 -6.54 13.25 -7.33
N PHE A 118 -5.38 13.87 -7.10
CA PHE A 118 -4.18 13.18 -6.65
C PHE A 118 -4.38 12.53 -5.28
N PHE A 119 -4.93 13.27 -4.30
CA PHE A 119 -5.17 12.73 -2.95
C PHE A 119 -6.24 11.63 -2.94
N ALA A 120 -7.28 11.72 -3.77
CA ALA A 120 -8.23 10.64 -3.96
C ALA A 120 -7.54 9.37 -4.49
N GLY A 121 -6.69 9.53 -5.52
CA GLY A 121 -5.85 8.45 -6.03
C GLY A 121 -4.88 7.90 -4.99
N LEU A 122 -4.26 8.77 -4.19
CA LEU A 122 -3.33 8.41 -3.12
C LEU A 122 -3.98 7.51 -2.07
N ILE A 123 -5.17 7.89 -1.60
CA ILE A 123 -5.93 7.11 -0.62
C ILE A 123 -6.34 5.76 -1.24
N LEU A 124 -6.90 5.75 -2.45
CA LEU A 124 -7.29 4.50 -3.12
C LEU A 124 -6.10 3.58 -3.40
N GLY A 125 -4.93 4.14 -3.73
CA GLY A 125 -3.69 3.41 -3.91
C GLY A 125 -3.17 2.81 -2.60
N ALA A 126 -3.18 3.59 -1.53
CA ALA A 126 -2.81 3.12 -0.20
C ALA A 126 -3.71 1.97 0.28
N LEU A 127 -5.04 2.11 0.10
CA LEU A 127 -6.00 1.04 0.37
C LEU A 127 -5.71 -0.22 -0.46
N GLY A 128 -5.48 -0.04 -1.76
CA GLY A 128 -5.28 -1.16 -2.70
C GLY A 128 -3.99 -1.92 -2.42
N PHE A 129 -2.91 -1.21 -2.11
CA PHE A 129 -1.63 -1.81 -1.73
C PHE A 129 -1.76 -2.55 -0.40
N ALA A 130 -2.38 -1.92 0.61
CA ALA A 130 -2.57 -2.54 1.92
C ALA A 130 -3.44 -3.80 1.83
N SER A 131 -4.58 -3.75 1.14
CA SER A 131 -5.49 -4.90 1.02
C SER A 131 -4.83 -6.04 0.25
N THR A 132 -4.16 -5.75 -0.88
CA THR A 132 -3.52 -6.77 -1.73
C THR A 132 -2.39 -7.46 -1.00
N LEU A 133 -1.48 -6.70 -0.38
CA LEU A 133 -0.35 -7.27 0.35
C LEU A 133 -0.81 -8.06 1.59
N THR A 134 -1.86 -7.61 2.27
CA THR A 134 -2.45 -8.35 3.39
C THR A 134 -3.06 -9.67 2.93
N MET A 135 -3.79 -9.68 1.80
CA MET A 135 -4.38 -10.89 1.22
C MET A 135 -3.30 -11.90 0.83
N VAL A 136 -2.30 -11.44 0.07
CA VAL A 136 -1.23 -12.31 -0.41
C VAL A 136 -0.43 -12.88 0.74
N ALA A 137 -0.13 -12.08 1.76
CA ALA A 137 0.60 -12.56 2.92
C ALA A 137 -0.23 -13.50 3.81
N ALA A 138 -1.56 -13.35 3.86
CA ALA A 138 -2.43 -14.35 4.48
C ALA A 138 -2.34 -15.70 3.75
N ILE A 139 -2.35 -15.70 2.41
CA ILE A 139 -2.17 -16.91 1.58
C ILE A 139 -0.77 -17.51 1.78
N ALA A 140 0.27 -16.67 1.73
CA ALA A 140 1.65 -17.10 1.79
C ALA A 140 2.03 -17.71 3.15
N SER A 141 1.43 -17.23 4.25
CA SER A 141 1.63 -17.76 5.60
C SER A 141 1.28 -19.23 5.76
N ARG A 142 0.56 -19.82 4.80
CA ARG A 142 0.18 -21.24 4.76
C ARG A 142 1.07 -22.11 3.87
N SER A 143 2.07 -21.52 3.21
CA SER A 143 3.02 -22.25 2.37
C SER A 143 4.40 -22.32 3.02
N ASP A 144 5.05 -23.48 2.94
CA ASP A 144 6.43 -23.70 3.41
C ASP A 144 7.45 -22.78 2.72
N ASN A 145 7.11 -22.18 1.56
CA ASN A 145 7.96 -21.23 0.83
C ASN A 145 7.36 -19.81 0.77
N ASN A 146 7.01 -19.30 1.95
CA ASN A 146 6.26 -18.08 2.24
C ASN A 146 6.75 -16.81 1.49
N PHE A 147 8.06 -16.63 1.31
CA PHE A 147 8.59 -15.40 0.70
C PHE A 147 8.53 -15.38 -0.84
N ALA A 148 8.81 -16.51 -1.49
CA ALA A 148 8.80 -16.60 -2.95
C ALA A 148 7.39 -16.48 -3.52
N LEU A 149 6.41 -17.11 -2.87
CA LEU A 149 4.99 -17.01 -3.26
C LEU A 149 4.44 -15.60 -3.06
N MET A 150 4.84 -14.92 -1.98
CA MET A 150 4.43 -13.54 -1.75
C MET A 150 4.91 -12.61 -2.88
N ALA A 151 6.14 -12.78 -3.37
CA ALA A 151 6.68 -11.99 -4.48
C ALA A 151 6.00 -12.32 -5.83
N VAL A 152 5.83 -13.61 -6.15
CA VAL A 152 5.25 -14.06 -7.43
C VAL A 152 3.79 -13.68 -7.57
N LEU A 153 3.00 -13.74 -6.49
CA LEU A 153 1.58 -13.41 -6.53
C LEU A 153 1.30 -11.91 -6.40
N SER A 154 2.07 -11.20 -5.58
CA SER A 154 1.83 -9.76 -5.38
C SER A 154 2.08 -8.96 -6.66
N PHE A 155 3.14 -9.27 -7.40
CA PHE A 155 3.54 -8.42 -8.52
C PHE A 155 2.48 -8.33 -9.64
N PRO A 156 1.90 -9.44 -10.15
CA PRO A 156 0.84 -9.40 -11.15
C PRO A 156 -0.43 -8.68 -10.67
N LEU A 157 -0.76 -8.78 -9.37
CA LEU A 157 -1.89 -8.08 -8.76
C LEU A 157 -1.63 -6.58 -8.61
N MET A 158 -0.40 -6.18 -8.31
CA MET A 158 -0.04 -4.78 -8.05
C MET A 158 0.15 -3.97 -9.33
N LEU A 159 0.62 -4.58 -10.42
CA LEU A 159 0.80 -3.91 -11.72
C LEU A 159 -0.46 -3.18 -12.25
N PRO A 160 -1.65 -3.79 -12.32
CA PRO A 160 -2.85 -3.10 -12.81
C PRO A 160 -3.25 -1.92 -11.92
N PHE A 161 -3.06 -2.05 -10.60
CA PHE A 161 -3.23 -0.92 -9.67
C PHE A 161 -2.25 0.19 -9.98
N LEU A 162 -0.95 -0.14 -10.07
CA LEU A 162 0.12 0.82 -10.31
C LEU A 162 -0.10 1.59 -11.62
N LEU A 163 -0.46 0.89 -12.69
CA LEU A 163 -0.74 1.49 -14.00
C LEU A 163 -1.96 2.44 -13.95
N SER A 164 -3.03 2.05 -13.25
CA SER A 164 -4.21 2.89 -13.11
C SER A 164 -3.90 4.16 -12.31
N LEU A 165 -3.14 4.03 -11.21
CA LEU A 165 -2.74 5.13 -10.33
C LEU A 165 -1.77 6.10 -11.01
N ILE A 166 -0.79 5.58 -11.78
CA ILE A 166 0.13 6.42 -12.56
C ILE A 166 -0.66 7.23 -13.60
N LYS A 167 -1.58 6.61 -14.34
CA LYS A 167 -2.42 7.34 -15.32
C LYS A 167 -3.29 8.39 -14.65
N LEU A 168 -3.96 8.04 -13.56
CA LEU A 168 -4.81 8.96 -12.82
C LEU A 168 -4.01 10.16 -12.28
N SER A 169 -2.84 9.89 -11.71
CA SER A 169 -1.95 10.91 -11.18
C SER A 169 -1.34 11.78 -12.29
N ASN A 170 -1.14 11.22 -13.48
CA ASN A 170 -0.69 11.99 -14.65
C ASN A 170 -1.73 13.05 -15.04
N ILE A 171 -3.02 12.68 -15.04
CA ILE A 171 -4.11 13.64 -15.24
C ILE A 171 -4.11 14.71 -14.13
N ALA A 172 -3.91 14.32 -12.87
CA ALA A 172 -3.83 15.26 -11.75
C ALA A 172 -2.65 16.26 -11.85
N LEU A 173 -1.56 15.87 -12.51
CA LEU A 173 -0.42 16.75 -12.76
C LEU A 173 -0.69 17.76 -13.89
N GLN A 174 -1.65 17.49 -14.77
CA GLN A 174 -1.96 18.35 -15.91
C GLN A 174 -3.17 19.27 -15.65
N THR A 175 -4.18 18.80 -14.93
CA THR A 175 -5.43 19.55 -14.69
C THR A 175 -5.99 19.32 -13.30
N SER A 176 -6.75 20.30 -12.81
CA SER A 176 -7.55 20.18 -11.59
C SER A 176 -8.96 19.63 -11.82
N GLU A 177 -9.36 19.48 -13.08
CA GLU A 177 -10.71 19.04 -13.43
C GLU A 177 -10.88 17.52 -13.32
N PHE A 178 -12.05 17.09 -12.85
CA PHE A 178 -12.48 15.70 -12.88
C PHE A 178 -12.96 15.33 -14.28
N THR A 179 -12.01 15.10 -15.19
CA THR A 179 -12.33 14.67 -16.56
C THR A 179 -13.02 13.30 -16.56
N ALA A 180 -13.73 12.99 -17.65
CA ALA A 180 -14.38 11.69 -17.82
C ALA A 180 -13.38 10.51 -17.71
N GLU A 181 -12.15 10.71 -18.21
CA GLU A 181 -11.07 9.72 -18.08
C GLU A 181 -10.62 9.56 -16.63
N ALA A 182 -10.47 10.66 -15.89
CA ALA A 182 -10.08 10.61 -14.48
C ALA A 182 -11.13 9.90 -13.62
N MET A 183 -12.42 10.19 -13.84
CA MET A 183 -13.53 9.51 -13.17
C MET A 183 -13.55 8.01 -13.50
N LYS A 184 -13.29 7.63 -14.76
CA LYS A 184 -13.17 6.23 -15.17
C LYS A 184 -12.02 5.52 -14.45
N LEU A 185 -10.85 6.14 -14.35
CA LEU A 185 -9.69 5.57 -13.66
C LEU A 185 -9.91 5.47 -12.14
N LEU A 186 -10.57 6.46 -11.53
CA LEU A 186 -11.01 6.39 -10.13
C LEU A 186 -11.95 5.22 -9.91
N GLY A 187 -12.98 5.07 -10.74
CA GLY A 187 -13.93 3.97 -10.67
C GLY A 187 -13.27 2.61 -10.86
N MET A 188 -12.32 2.50 -11.81
CA MET A 188 -11.53 1.28 -12.02
C MET A 188 -10.68 0.93 -10.79
N THR A 189 -9.96 1.92 -10.23
CA THR A 189 -9.12 1.71 -9.04
C THR A 189 -9.95 1.32 -7.82
N PHE A 190 -11.12 1.94 -7.66
CA PHE A 190 -12.07 1.59 -6.61
C PHE A 190 -12.64 0.18 -6.80
N GLY A 191 -13.01 -0.20 -8.03
CA GLY A 191 -13.47 -1.56 -8.34
C GLY A 191 -12.41 -2.62 -8.04
N LEU A 192 -11.15 -2.36 -8.39
CA LEU A 192 -10.03 -3.24 -8.04
C LEU A 192 -9.88 -3.40 -6.52
N ASN A 193 -9.97 -2.31 -5.76
CA ASN A 193 -9.98 -2.35 -4.29
C ASN A 193 -11.09 -3.27 -3.75
N LEU A 194 -12.32 -3.08 -4.25
CA LEU A 194 -13.47 -3.89 -3.82
C LEU A 194 -13.27 -5.38 -4.12
N ILE A 195 -12.78 -5.72 -5.31
CA ILE A 195 -12.51 -7.10 -5.70
C ILE A 195 -11.51 -7.74 -4.73
N VAL A 196 -10.39 -7.07 -4.43
CA VAL A 196 -9.37 -7.60 -3.52
C VAL A 196 -9.90 -7.77 -2.10
N ILE A 197 -10.67 -6.79 -1.60
CA ILE A 197 -11.27 -6.88 -0.25
C ILE A 197 -12.29 -8.02 -0.19
N MET A 198 -13.14 -8.18 -1.21
CA MET A 198 -14.11 -9.30 -1.27
C MET A 198 -13.41 -10.65 -1.36
N LEU A 199 -12.39 -10.78 -2.20
CA LEU A 199 -11.60 -12.01 -2.29
C LEU A 199 -10.92 -12.33 -0.95
N SER A 200 -10.36 -11.33 -0.29
CA SER A 200 -9.80 -11.48 1.05
C SER A 200 -10.86 -11.98 2.05
N TYR A 201 -12.05 -11.38 2.03
CA TYR A 201 -13.15 -11.76 2.91
C TYR A 201 -13.64 -13.20 2.67
N LEU A 202 -13.73 -13.61 1.40
CA LEU A 202 -14.21 -14.93 1.00
C LEU A 202 -13.19 -16.04 1.20
N LEU A 203 -11.92 -15.79 0.83
CA LEU A 203 -10.86 -16.80 0.87
C LEU A 203 -10.31 -17.01 2.29
N PHE A 204 -10.28 -15.96 3.12
CA PHE A 204 -9.68 -16.05 4.45
C PHE A 204 -10.31 -17.12 5.36
N PRO A 205 -11.64 -17.30 5.42
CA PRO A 205 -12.25 -18.41 6.16
C PRO A 205 -11.82 -19.81 5.70
N TYR A 206 -11.58 -20.01 4.40
CA TYR A 206 -11.06 -21.29 3.89
C TYR A 206 -9.62 -21.49 4.33
N LEU A 207 -8.78 -20.45 4.21
CA LEU A 207 -7.41 -20.44 4.70
C LEU A 207 -7.30 -20.56 6.23
N TRP A 208 -8.39 -20.33 6.97
CA TRP A 208 -8.43 -20.35 8.44
C TRP A 208 -8.83 -21.71 9.03
N LYS A 209 -9.62 -22.50 8.29
CA LYS A 209 -10.17 -23.79 8.76
C LYS A 209 -9.22 -24.98 8.64
N GLU A 210 -8.14 -24.83 7.87
CA GLU A 210 -7.05 -25.79 7.70
C GLU A 210 -5.77 -25.30 8.39
#